data_AF-A0AAE0GZ47-F1
#
_entry.id   AF-A0AAE0GZ47-F1
#
_cell.length_a   1.000
_cell.length_b   1.000
_cell.length_c   1.000
_cell.angle_alpha   90.00
_cell.angle_beta   90.00
_cell.angle_gamma   90.00
#
_symmetry.space_group_name_H-M   'P 1'
#
loop_
_entity.id
_entity.type
_entity.pdbx_description
1 polymer ?
#
loop_
_entity_poly.entity_id
_entity_poly.type
_entity_poly.pdbx_seq_one_letter_code
_entity_poly.pdbx_strand_id
1 'polypeptide(L)'
;MARAVRGAEVNRLQRHGGSALEVQVQRGSGGSVRLKGSHSSPVVGRKYIRLLPPSATEALAPHSQDSRSSNASQIDIRCPDLAHYPAYAQAPYMDCILKSGEMLYIPPRWWHYVQSLDISCSVSFWWG
;
A
#
# COMPACT_ATOMS: atom_id res chain seq x y z
N MET A 1 -13.52 -7.56 -7.76
CA MET A 1 -13.19 -6.83 -9.02
C MET A 1 -11.70 -6.51 -8.98
N ALA A 2 -10.90 -6.96 -9.95
CA ALA A 2 -9.46 -6.64 -9.97
C ALA A 2 -9.26 -5.18 -10.38
N ARG A 3 -8.48 -4.41 -9.61
CA ARG A 3 -8.15 -3.02 -9.95
C ARG A 3 -6.65 -2.91 -10.15
N ALA A 4 -6.22 -2.77 -11.41
CA ALA A 4 -4.85 -2.39 -11.69
C ALA A 4 -4.66 -0.92 -11.25
N VAL A 5 -3.98 -0.71 -10.12
CA VAL A 5 -3.63 0.63 -9.65
C VAL A 5 -2.27 0.98 -10.23
N ARG A 6 -2.28 1.75 -11.33
CA ARG A 6 -1.06 2.36 -11.84
C ARG A 6 -0.57 3.38 -10.83
N GLY A 7 0.51 3.07 -10.11
CA GLY A 7 1.52 3.99 -9.58
C GLY A 7 1.09 5.24 -8.78
N ALA A 8 -0.19 5.44 -8.49
CA ALA A 8 -0.67 6.52 -7.65
C ALA A 8 -0.67 6.03 -6.20
N GLU A 9 0.46 6.28 -5.56
CA GLU A 9 0.69 6.34 -4.13
C GLU A 9 -0.60 6.36 -3.28
N VAL A 10 -0.87 5.27 -2.57
CA VAL A 10 -1.75 5.35 -1.40
C VAL A 10 -0.88 5.84 -0.24
N ASN A 11 -0.52 7.13 -0.28
CA ASN A 11 0.26 7.82 0.76
C ASN A 11 -0.59 8.09 2.03
N ARG A 12 -1.54 7.19 2.31
CA ARG A 12 -2.40 7.26 3.47
C ARG A 12 -2.63 5.86 3.98
N LEU A 13 -2.59 5.71 5.30
CA LEU A 13 -2.96 4.47 5.94
C LEU A 13 -4.46 4.23 5.76
N GLN A 14 -4.84 3.10 5.16
CA GLN A 14 -6.22 2.77 4.83
C GLN A 14 -6.56 1.34 5.24
N ARG A 15 -7.85 1.07 5.45
CA ARG A 15 -8.40 -0.29 5.60
C ARG A 15 -9.58 -0.50 4.66
N HIS A 16 -9.88 -1.75 4.36
CA HIS A 16 -11.06 -2.12 3.57
C HIS A 16 -11.80 -3.29 4.23
N GLY A 17 -13.10 -3.41 3.97
CA GLY A 17 -13.93 -4.47 4.53
C GLY A 17 -13.55 -5.87 4.04
N GLY A 18 -13.15 -5.98 2.76
CA GLY A 18 -12.70 -7.22 2.12
C GLY A 18 -11.18 -7.46 2.25
N SER A 19 -10.72 -8.62 1.78
CA SER A 19 -9.29 -8.91 1.67
C SER A 19 -8.66 -8.21 0.46
N ALA A 20 -7.34 -8.07 0.48
CA ALA A 20 -6.56 -7.63 -0.66
C ALA A 20 -5.44 -8.63 -1.02
N LEU A 21 -5.07 -8.66 -2.28
CA LEU A 21 -3.81 -9.22 -2.76
C LEU A 21 -3.06 -8.15 -3.53
N GLU A 22 -1.87 -7.78 -3.06
CA GLU A 22 -0.97 -6.89 -3.80
C GLU A 22 0.09 -7.73 -4.51
N VAL A 23 0.19 -7.57 -5.82
CA VAL A 23 1.18 -8.25 -6.66
C VAL A 23 2.07 -7.22 -7.33
N GLN A 24 3.39 -7.29 -7.13
CA GLN A 24 4.33 -6.46 -7.89
C GLN A 24 4.65 -7.14 -9.22
N VAL A 25 4.34 -6.44 -10.32
CA VAL A 25 4.50 -6.97 -11.66
C VAL A 25 5.91 -6.67 -12.17
N GLN A 26 6.59 -7.70 -12.67
CA GLN A 26 7.81 -7.52 -13.46
C GLN A 26 7.41 -7.29 -14.92
N ARG A 27 7.76 -6.14 -15.49
CA ARG A 27 7.66 -5.98 -16.95
C ARG A 27 8.78 -6.78 -17.61
N GLY A 28 8.42 -7.88 -18.26
CA GLY A 28 9.32 -8.59 -19.18
C GLY A 28 9.61 -7.76 -20.42
N SER A 29 10.82 -7.86 -20.95
CA SER A 29 11.20 -7.29 -22.24
C SER A 29 10.59 -8.12 -23.38
N GLY A 30 9.34 -7.83 -23.78
CA GLY A 30 8.74 -8.53 -24.93
C GLY A 30 7.36 -8.00 -25.31
N GLY A 31 7.31 -7.21 -26.39
CA GLY A 31 6.07 -6.71 -27.01
C GLY A 31 6.27 -5.41 -27.79
N SER A 32 7.07 -5.48 -28.86
CA SER A 32 7.32 -4.50 -29.93
C SER A 32 6.82 -3.05 -29.77
N VAL A 33 7.73 -2.11 -29.44
CA VAL A 33 7.98 -0.89 -30.23
C VAL A 33 9.47 -0.55 -30.10
N ARG A 34 10.17 -0.50 -31.24
CA ARG A 34 11.58 -0.15 -31.33
C ARG A 34 11.70 1.38 -31.32
N LEU A 35 12.18 1.96 -30.23
CA LEU A 35 12.79 3.29 -30.22
C LEU A 35 14.28 3.11 -29.97
N LYS A 36 15.10 3.48 -30.96
CA LYS A 36 16.55 3.54 -30.82
C LYS A 36 16.88 4.61 -29.78
N GLY A 37 17.56 4.23 -28.70
CA GLY A 37 18.12 5.16 -27.73
C GLY A 37 18.06 4.64 -26.29
N SER A 38 19.12 3.93 -25.87
CA SER A 38 19.64 3.86 -24.49
C SER A 38 18.74 3.40 -23.33
N HIS A 39 19.10 2.23 -22.78
CA HIS A 39 18.79 1.68 -21.44
C HIS A 39 17.34 1.27 -21.17
N SER A 40 16.99 0.03 -21.55
CA SER A 40 15.89 -0.69 -20.90
C SER A 40 16.30 -1.07 -19.47
N SER A 41 16.14 -0.15 -18.53
CA SER A 41 16.23 -0.51 -17.11
C SER A 41 15.15 -1.56 -16.83
N PRO A 42 15.48 -2.76 -16.33
CA PRO A 42 14.44 -3.64 -15.84
C PRO A 42 13.71 -2.88 -14.74
N VAL A 43 12.41 -2.65 -14.92
CA VAL A 43 11.58 -2.02 -13.88
C VAL A 43 11.42 -3.07 -12.78
N VAL A 44 12.42 -3.17 -11.91
CA VAL A 44 12.40 -3.97 -10.68
C VAL A 44 11.89 -3.07 -9.57
N GLY A 45 10.63 -2.68 -9.67
CA GLY A 45 10.03 -1.77 -8.69
C GLY A 45 9.88 -2.44 -7.32
N ARG A 46 10.18 -1.71 -6.24
CA ARG A 46 9.91 -2.14 -4.87
C ARG A 46 8.86 -1.24 -4.21
N LYS A 47 8.10 -1.82 -3.29
CA LYS A 47 7.20 -1.07 -2.41
C LYS A 47 7.47 -1.39 -0.95
N TYR A 48 7.55 -0.34 -0.15
CA TYR A 48 7.44 -0.46 1.30
C TYR A 48 5.98 -0.58 1.68
N ILE A 49 5.66 -1.57 2.51
CA ILE A 49 4.31 -1.80 3.00
C ILE A 49 4.36 -1.92 4.53
N ARG A 50 3.53 -1.12 5.21
CA ARG A 50 3.26 -1.26 6.64
C ARG A 50 1.86 -1.79 6.84
N LEU A 51 1.74 -2.85 7.63
CA LEU A 51 0.47 -3.49 8.01
C LEU A 51 0.22 -3.30 9.50
N LEU A 52 -0.99 -2.92 9.87
CA LEU A 52 -1.45 -2.89 11.26
C LEU A 52 -2.74 -3.70 11.42
N PRO A 53 -2.85 -4.49 12.49
CA PRO A 53 -4.01 -5.36 12.69
C PRO A 53 -5.27 -4.54 12.99
N PRO A 54 -6.47 -5.11 12.79
CA PRO A 54 -7.73 -4.45 13.15
C PRO A 54 -7.81 -4.04 14.61
N SER A 55 -7.13 -4.75 15.52
CA SER A 55 -7.04 -4.41 16.94
C SER A 55 -6.33 -3.09 17.22
N ALA A 56 -5.52 -2.57 16.29
CA ALA A 56 -4.87 -1.27 16.42
C ALA A 56 -5.79 -0.09 16.05
N THR A 57 -7.01 -0.33 15.56
CA THR A 57 -7.90 0.70 14.98
C THR A 57 -8.05 1.95 15.83
N GLU A 58 -8.22 1.81 17.15
CA GLU A 58 -8.42 2.96 18.05
C GLU A 58 -7.19 3.88 18.09
N ALA A 59 -5.99 3.31 17.98
CA ALA A 59 -4.72 4.04 17.95
C ALA A 59 -4.46 4.75 16.61
N LEU A 60 -5.28 4.51 15.58
CA LEU A 60 -5.07 5.01 14.22
C LEU A 60 -5.96 6.18 13.83
N ALA A 61 -6.75 6.70 14.78
CA ALA A 61 -7.60 7.88 14.59
C ALA A 61 -8.35 7.86 13.23
N PRO A 62 -9.19 6.82 12.97
CA PRO A 62 -10.00 6.78 11.76
C PRO A 62 -10.87 8.05 11.65
N HIS A 63 -11.16 8.50 10.44
CA HIS A 63 -12.20 9.52 10.27
C HIS A 63 -13.55 9.00 10.79
N SER A 64 -14.44 9.93 11.15
CA SER A 64 -15.81 9.60 11.57
C SER A 64 -16.51 8.66 10.58
N GLN A 65 -17.40 7.82 11.09
CA GLN A 65 -18.06 6.79 10.28
C GLN A 65 -18.87 7.38 9.11
N ASP A 66 -19.43 8.57 9.30
CA ASP A 66 -20.20 9.31 8.30
C ASP A 66 -19.33 10.02 7.25
N SER A 67 -18.00 10.06 7.46
CA SER A 67 -17.07 10.66 6.50
C SER A 67 -16.89 9.76 5.27
N ARG A 68 -16.77 10.39 4.09
CA ARG A 68 -16.34 9.71 2.85
C ARG A 68 -14.96 9.05 2.95
N SER A 69 -14.18 9.36 3.98
CA SER A 69 -12.85 8.81 4.25
C SER A 69 -12.79 8.00 5.56
N SER A 70 -13.92 7.46 6.05
CA SER A 70 -14.00 6.64 7.28
C SER A 70 -13.07 5.42 7.28
N ASN A 71 -12.62 4.99 6.11
CA ASN A 71 -11.69 3.89 5.92
C ASN A 71 -10.20 4.32 5.95
N ALA A 72 -9.92 5.60 6.15
CA ALA A 72 -8.59 6.20 6.18
C ALA A 72 -8.26 6.71 7.58
N SER A 73 -6.97 6.65 7.93
CA SER A 73 -6.42 7.25 9.14
C SER A 73 -6.20 8.75 8.93
N GLN A 74 -6.34 9.52 10.01
CA GLN A 74 -5.97 10.93 10.07
C GLN A 74 -4.45 11.14 10.28
N ILE A 75 -3.72 10.09 10.63
CA ILE A 75 -2.29 10.16 10.96
C ILE A 75 -1.47 10.06 9.66
N ASP A 76 -0.58 11.03 9.39
CA ASP A 76 0.51 10.81 8.44
C ASP A 76 1.56 9.93 9.11
N ILE A 77 1.53 8.63 8.79
CA ILE A 77 2.40 7.67 9.45
C ILE A 77 3.89 7.83 9.12
N ARG A 78 4.24 8.64 8.10
CA ARG A 78 5.64 8.95 7.79
C ARG A 78 6.22 9.96 8.77
N CYS A 79 5.38 10.83 9.32
CA CYS A 79 5.74 11.84 10.30
C CYS A 79 4.60 11.98 11.31
N PRO A 80 4.40 10.98 12.18
CA PRO A 80 3.25 10.96 13.08
C PRO A 80 3.39 12.05 14.14
N ASP A 81 2.34 12.85 14.29
CA ASP A 81 2.23 13.81 15.40
C ASP A 81 1.88 13.05 16.69
N LEU A 82 2.90 12.59 17.40
CA LEU A 82 2.73 11.81 18.63
C LEU A 82 2.21 12.64 19.81
N ALA A 83 2.23 13.97 19.72
CA ALA A 83 1.61 14.83 20.74
C ALA A 83 0.07 14.76 20.62
N HIS A 84 -0.45 14.77 19.40
CA HIS A 84 -1.89 14.63 19.14
C HIS A 84 -2.35 13.17 19.10
N TYR A 85 -1.49 12.23 18.69
CA TYR A 85 -1.81 10.81 18.54
C TYR A 85 -0.87 9.89 19.33
N PRO A 86 -0.77 10.03 20.66
CA PRO A 86 0.20 9.27 21.47
C PRO A 86 -0.03 7.76 21.43
N ALA A 87 -1.28 7.31 21.26
CA ALA A 87 -1.62 5.89 21.17
C ALA A 87 -0.96 5.18 19.98
N TYR A 88 -0.68 5.91 18.89
CA TYR A 88 -0.02 5.34 17.71
C TYR A 88 1.39 4.82 18.02
N ALA A 89 2.09 5.42 18.99
CA ALA A 89 3.46 5.03 19.35
C ALA A 89 3.55 3.57 19.84
N GLN A 90 2.45 3.01 20.34
CA GLN A 90 2.37 1.63 20.85
C GLN A 90 1.56 0.70 19.94
N ALA A 91 1.11 1.17 18.78
CA ALA A 91 0.32 0.37 17.86
C ALA A 91 1.21 -0.74 17.24
N PRO A 92 0.82 -2.03 17.33
CA PRO A 92 1.59 -3.09 16.71
C PRO A 92 1.54 -2.97 15.19
N TYR A 93 2.68 -3.18 14.53
CA TYR A 93 2.78 -3.15 13.07
C TYR A 93 3.76 -4.19 12.54
N MET A 94 3.64 -4.49 11.25
CA MET A 94 4.60 -5.28 10.47
C MET A 94 5.00 -4.50 9.23
N ASP A 95 6.30 -4.46 8.94
CA ASP A 95 6.84 -3.83 7.74
C ASP A 95 7.40 -4.89 6.79
N CYS A 96 7.20 -4.69 5.49
CA CYS A 96 7.85 -5.48 4.47
C CYS A 96 8.20 -4.66 3.22
N ILE A 97 9.20 -5.13 2.48
CA ILE A 97 9.52 -4.63 1.16
C ILE A 97 9.06 -5.65 0.14
N LEU A 98 8.00 -5.32 -0.61
CA LEU A 98 7.48 -6.16 -1.67
C LEU A 98 8.26 -5.90 -2.96
N LYS A 99 8.95 -6.93 -3.45
CA LYS A 99 9.78 -6.88 -4.66
C LYS A 99 9.02 -7.43 -5.87
N SER A 100 9.55 -7.16 -7.06
CA SER A 100 9.01 -7.66 -8.32
C SER A 100 8.91 -9.19 -8.32
N GLY A 101 7.74 -9.72 -8.72
CA GLY A 101 7.44 -11.15 -8.71
C GLY A 101 6.92 -11.69 -7.38
N GLU A 102 6.96 -10.90 -6.31
CA GLU A 102 6.39 -11.27 -5.01
C GLU A 102 4.91 -10.85 -4.89
N MET A 103 4.24 -11.50 -3.94
CA MET A 103 2.83 -11.30 -3.64
C MET A 103 2.64 -11.14 -2.13
N LEU A 104 1.79 -10.20 -1.75
CA LEU A 104 1.39 -9.98 -0.36
C LEU A 104 -0.13 -10.12 -0.22
N TYR A 105 -0.55 -11.05 0.64
CA TYR A 105 -1.93 -11.14 1.09
C TYR A 105 -2.17 -10.19 2.27
N ILE A 106 -3.23 -9.38 2.17
CA ILE A 106 -3.69 -8.46 3.22
C ILE A 106 -5.06 -8.95 3.70
N PRO A 107 -5.19 -9.43 4.95
CA PRO A 107 -6.46 -9.95 5.44
C PRO A 107 -7.52 -8.83 5.59
N PRO A 108 -8.82 -9.20 5.69
CA PRO A 108 -9.90 -8.23 5.83
C PRO A 108 -9.71 -7.28 7.01
N ARG A 109 -10.08 -6.01 6.82
CA ARG A 109 -10.04 -4.93 7.84
C ARG A 109 -8.66 -4.55 8.35
N TRP A 110 -7.59 -5.15 7.81
CA TRP A 110 -6.23 -4.72 8.12
C TRP A 110 -5.96 -3.33 7.57
N TRP A 111 -5.25 -2.55 8.37
CA TRP A 111 -4.73 -1.26 7.96
C TRP A 111 -3.45 -1.49 7.18
N HIS A 112 -3.30 -0.80 6.05
CA HIS A 112 -2.13 -0.91 5.21
C HIS A 112 -1.74 0.46 4.65
N TYR A 113 -0.44 0.70 4.61
CA TYR A 113 0.18 1.85 3.98
C TYR A 113 1.17 1.34 2.95
N VAL A 114 1.18 1.96 1.76
CA VAL A 114 1.98 1.51 0.63
C VAL A 114 2.73 2.69 0.04
N GLN A 115 4.06 2.61 0.08
CA GLN A 115 4.96 3.60 -0.52
C GLN A 115 5.79 2.95 -1.61
N SER A 116 5.78 3.54 -2.81
CA SER A 116 6.69 3.15 -3.87
C SER A 116 8.09 3.65 -3.55
N LEU A 117 9.08 2.75 -3.54
CA LEU A 117 10.49 3.10 -3.34
C LEU A 117 11.22 3.34 -4.67
N ASP A 118 10.74 2.71 -5.73
CA ASP A 118 11.20 2.88 -7.10
C ASP A 118 9.99 3.04 -8.04
N ILE A 119 10.25 3.44 -9.30
CA ILE A 119 9.22 3.36 -10.35
C ILE A 119 8.74 1.91 -10.42
N SER A 120 7.47 1.69 -10.11
CA SER A 120 6.89 0.35 -9.92
C SER A 120 5.50 0.25 -10.53
N CYS A 121 5.09 -0.97 -10.86
CA CYS A 121 3.76 -1.29 -11.34
C CYS A 121 3.21 -2.48 -10.54
N SER A 122 2.00 -2.35 -10.01
CA SER A 122 1.36 -3.40 -9.25
C SER A 122 -0.10 -3.57 -9.63
N VAL A 123 -0.63 -4.73 -9.29
CA VAL A 123 -2.05 -5.04 -9.43
C VAL A 123 -2.58 -5.45 -8.06
N SER A 124 -3.68 -4.81 -7.65
CA SER A 124 -4.36 -5.13 -6.41
C SER A 124 -5.69 -5.81 -6.72
N PHE A 125 -5.91 -6.96 -6.09
CA PHE A 125 -7.18 -7.68 -6.17
C PHE A 125 -7.94 -7.45 -4.88
N TRP A 126 -9.16 -6.93 -4.99
CA TRP A 126 -10.05 -6.69 -3.86
C TRP A 126 -11.28 -7.58 -4.00
N TRP A 127 -11.58 -8.35 -2.96
CA TRP A 127 -12.77 -9.20 -2.90
C TRP A 127 -13.43 -9.13 -1.52
N GLY A 128 -14.76 -9.04 -1.57
CA GLY A 128 -15.66 -8.76 -0.45
C GLY A 128 -16.99 -8.27 -1.00
#